data_AF-A0A924TM83-F1
#
_entry.id   AF-A0A924TM83-F1
#
_cell.length_a   1.000
_cell.length_b   1.000
_cell.length_c   1.000
_cell.angle_alpha   90.00
_cell.angle_beta   90.00
_cell.angle_gamma   90.00
#
_symmetry.space_group_name_H-M   'P 1'
#
loop_
_entity.id
_entity.type
_entity.pdbx_description
1 polymer ?
#
loop_
_entity_poly.entity_id
_entity_poly.type
_entity_poly.pdbx_seq_one_letter_code
_entity_poly.pdbx_strand_id
1 'polypeptide(L)' 'MKQFLVFVLIMITISTTAQTQLQQGFWRASVIRKDSNAIVFNFQLEYVNKQPVLYIINAAERIKV' A
#
# COMPACT_ATOMS: atom_id res chain seq x y z
N MET A 1 -4.50 -40.14 -15.41
CA MET A 1 -5.18 -39.12 -14.55
C MET A 1 -4.27 -38.54 -13.46
N LYS A 2 -3.48 -39.34 -12.73
CA LYS A 2 -2.59 -38.85 -11.65
C LYS A 2 -1.58 -37.77 -12.10
N GLN A 3 -0.99 -37.91 -13.29
CA GLN A 3 -0.02 -36.94 -13.82
C GLN A 3 -0.64 -35.61 -14.25
N PHE A 4 -1.89 -35.64 -14.75
CA PHE A 4 -2.65 -34.43 -15.06
C PHE A 4 -2.94 -33.61 -13.79
N LEU A 5 -3.26 -34.29 -12.69
CA LEU A 5 -3.55 -33.65 -11.40
C LEU A 5 -2.31 -32.97 -10.81
N VAL A 6 -1.13 -33.58 -10.95
CA VAL A 6 0.15 -32.98 -10.56
C VAL A 6 0.45 -31.73 -11.40
N PHE A 7 0.20 -31.78 -12.71
CA PHE A 7 0.44 -30.65 -13.59
C PHE A 7 -0.45 -29.45 -13.26
N VAL A 8 -1.73 -29.69 -12.97
CA VAL A 8 -2.67 -28.66 -12.52
C VAL A 8 -2.23 -28.05 -11.18
N LEU A 9 -1.75 -28.87 -10.24
CA LEU A 9 -1.28 -28.38 -8.94
C LEU A 9 -0.05 -27.47 -9.07
N ILE A 10 0.87 -27.78 -9.97
CA ILE A 10 2.06 -26.96 -10.26
C ILE A 10 1.68 -25.62 -10.89
N MET A 11 0.67 -25.58 -11.76
CA MET A 11 0.22 -24.32 -12.38
C MET A 11 -0.41 -23.34 -11.39
N ILE A 12 -1.04 -23.84 -10.33
CA ILE A 12 -1.68 -23.00 -9.31
C ILE A 12 -0.65 -22.27 -8.44
N THR A 13 0.53 -22.85 -8.19
CA THR A 13 1.55 -22.22 -7.32
C THR A 13 2.22 -21.00 -7.96
N ILE A 14 2.30 -20.97 -9.29
CA ILE A 14 2.96 -19.89 -10.07
C ILE A 14 2.12 -18.60 -10.11
N SER A 15 0.82 -18.70 -9.81
CA SER A 15 -0.12 -17.57 -9.88
C SER A 15 -0.22 -16.78 -8.58
N THR A 16 0.65 -17.06 -7.61
CA THR A 16 0.69 -16.32 -6.34
C THR A 16 1.44 -15.00 -6.52
N THR A 17 0.70 -13.96 -6.91
CA THR A 17 1.22 -12.58 -6.83
C THR A 17 1.20 -12.14 -5.37
N ALA A 18 2.38 -12.00 -4.76
CA ALA A 18 2.51 -11.41 -3.44
C ALA A 18 2.03 -9.95 -3.49
N GLN A 19 1.33 -9.51 -2.44
CA GLN A 19 0.92 -8.11 -2.32
C GLN A 19 2.16 -7.21 -2.37
N THR A 20 2.23 -6.36 -3.38
CA THR A 20 3.37 -5.47 -3.56
C THR A 20 3.42 -4.46 -2.42
N GLN A 21 4.61 -4.30 -1.85
CA GLN A 21 4.83 -3.26 -0.84
C GLN A 21 4.59 -1.90 -1.49
N LEU A 22 3.80 -1.06 -0.81
CA LEU A 22 3.66 0.34 -1.18
C LEU A 22 5.03 1.02 -1.15
N GLN A 23 5.28 1.91 -2.11
CA GLN A 23 6.53 2.66 -2.17
C GLN A 23 6.70 3.53 -0.92
N GLN A 24 7.81 3.34 -0.22
CA GLN A 24 8.19 4.19 0.91
C GLN A 24 8.48 5.61 0.42
N GLY A 25 8.09 6.61 1.21
CA GLY A 25 8.36 8.01 0.91
C GLY A 25 7.20 8.94 1.21
N PHE A 26 7.23 10.11 0.57
CA PHE A 26 6.20 11.14 0.71
C PHE A 26 5.06 10.90 -0.27
N TRP A 27 3.85 10.91 0.28
CA TRP A 27 2.62 10.75 -0.47
C TRP A 27 1.74 11.97 -0.27
N ARG A 28 1.03 12.34 -1.33
CA ARG A 28 0.04 13.40 -1.34
C ARG A 28 -1.29 12.83 -1.83
N ALA A 29 -2.30 12.90 -0.98
CA ALA A 29 -3.68 12.60 -1.35
C ALA A 29 -4.51 13.89 -1.36
N SER A 30 -5.50 13.96 -2.24
CA SER A 30 -6.45 15.08 -2.31
C SER A 30 -7.87 14.56 -2.34
N VAL A 31 -8.70 15.02 -1.42
CA VAL A 31 -10.13 14.77 -1.44
C VAL A 31 -10.82 15.99 -2.02
N ILE A 32 -11.48 15.82 -3.16
CA ILE A 32 -12.29 16.86 -3.80
C ILE A 32 -13.65 16.88 -3.08
N ARG A 33 -14.01 18.04 -2.54
CA ARG A 33 -15.30 18.27 -1.91
C ARG A 33 -16.35 18.65 -2.96
N LYS A 34 -17.63 18.57 -2.56
CA LYS A 34 -18.78 18.96 -3.39
C LYS A 34 -18.75 20.45 -3.82
N ASP A 35 -18.08 21.30 -3.06
CA ASP A 35 -17.86 22.73 -3.36
C ASP A 35 -16.62 22.98 -4.23
N SER A 36 -16.05 21.93 -4.85
CA SER A 36 -14.84 21.96 -5.67
C SER A 36 -13.56 22.35 -4.92
N ASN A 37 -13.61 22.50 -3.59
CA ASN A 37 -12.42 22.72 -2.78
C ASN A 37 -11.69 21.39 -2.54
N ALA A 38 -10.36 21.41 -2.53
CA ALA A 38 -9.55 20.23 -2.24
C ALA A 38 -9.04 20.24 -0.79
N ILE A 39 -9.25 19.14 -0.06
CA ILE A 39 -8.54 18.87 1.18
C ILE A 39 -7.29 18.06 0.83
N VAL A 40 -6.11 18.63 1.07
CA VAL A 40 -4.82 18.00 0.78
C VAL A 40 -4.26 17.35 2.03
N PHE A 41 -3.93 16.06 1.93
CA PHE A 41 -3.27 15.28 2.97
C PHE A 41 -1.86 14.93 2.51
N ASN A 42 -0.86 15.31 3.30
CA ASN A 42 0.52 14.88 3.10
C ASN A 42 0.86 13.85 4.17
N PHE A 43 1.39 12.71 3.75
CA PHE A 43 1.83 11.68 4.68
C PHE A 43 3.15 11.06 4.23
N GLN A 44 3.92 10.57 5.20
CA GLN A 44 5.12 9.81 4.95
C GLN A 44 4.83 8.34 5.25
N LEU A 45 5.01 7.46 4.28
CA LEU A 45 4.99 6.03 4.49
C LEU A 45 6.41 5.57 4.78
N GLU A 46 6.62 4.89 5.90
CA GLU A 46 7.88 4.21 6.24
C GLU A 46 7.59 2.77 6.62
N TYR A 47 8.58 1.89 6.55
CA TYR A 47 8.49 0.53 7.09
C TYR A 47 9.38 0.38 8.32
N VAL A 48 8.77 0.16 9.48
CA VAL A 48 9.48 -0.14 10.72
C VAL A 48 9.24 -1.61 11.02
N ASN A 49 10.30 -2.41 11.15
CA ASN A 49 10.19 -3.86 11.38
C ASN A 49 9.28 -4.59 10.35
N LYS A 50 9.37 -4.19 9.07
CA LYS A 50 8.53 -4.70 7.96
C LYS A 50 7.03 -4.36 8.08
N GLN A 51 6.64 -3.53 9.04
CA GLN A 51 5.27 -3.04 9.17
C GLN A 51 5.17 -1.62 8.61
N PRO A 52 4.16 -1.32 7.78
CA PRO A 52 3.95 0.03 7.28
C PRO A 52 3.53 0.96 8.42
N VAL A 53 4.20 2.10 8.55
CA VAL A 53 3.90 3.17 9.50
C VAL A 53 3.65 4.45 8.69
N LEU A 54 2.54 5.11 8.97
CA LEU A 54 2.13 6.32 8.26
C LEU A 54 2.25 7.52 9.20
N TYR A 55 2.99 8.54 8.78
CA TYR A 55 3.13 9.80 9.52
C TYR A 55 2.34 10.88 8.82
N ILE A 56 1.40 11.53 9.51
CA ILE A 56 0.73 12.71 8.96
C ILE A 56 1.67 13.90 9.05
N ILE A 57 1.88 14.57 7.93
CA ILE A 57 2.74 15.76 7.84
C ILE A 57 1.83 16.97 7.94
N ASN A 58 1.62 17.44 9.17
CA ASN A 58 1.04 18.74 9.42
C ASN A 58 2.20 19.74 9.57
N ALA A 59 2.08 20.93 8.98
CA ALA A 59 3.21 21.81 8.61
C ALA A 59 4.27 22.15 9.71
N ALA A 60 4.05 21.80 10.97
CA ALA A 60 5.02 21.96 12.07
C ALA A 60 5.25 20.70 12.94
N GLU A 61 4.44 19.63 12.83
CA GLU A 61 4.47 18.50 13.78
C GLU A 61 4.24 17.16 13.07
N ARG A 62 5.03 16.14 13.43
CA ARG A 62 4.89 14.76 12.94
C ARG A 62 4.11 13.94 13.97
N ILE A 63 2.85 13.62 13.67
CA ILE A 63 2.03 12.74 14.52
C ILE A 63 2.11 11.33 13.94
N LYS A 64 2.58 10.38 14.76
CA LYS A 64 2.50 8.95 14.46
C LYS A 64 1.05 8.50 14.64
N VAL A 65 0.47 7.88 13.62
CA VAL A 65 -0.88 7.31 13.65
C VAL A 65 -0.81 5.80 13.58
#